data_AF-A0A4R0E773-F1
#
_entry.id   AF-A0A4R0E773-F1
#
_cell.length_a   1.000
_cell.length_b   1.000
_cell.length_c   1.000
_cell.angle_alpha   90.00
_cell.angle_beta   90.00
_cell.angle_gamma   90.00
#
_symmetry.space_group_name_H-M   'P 1'
#
loop_
_entity.id
_entity.type
_entity.pdbx_description
1 polymer ?
#
loop_
_entity_poly.entity_id
_entity_poly.type
_entity_poly.pdbx_seq_one_letter_code
_entity_poly.pdbx_strand_id
1 'polypeptide(L)'
;MQQDSNVNYILPESNFIKEFDLKKAKDVIRNSPDGAKYWVKTSGYHNDIPDFSQYKFQRLYDLSKLKTAIEEYETTHGVNFGIPEYLLCEPRTFKVKLDNWHEDTCDLEFTVVIKCTDVELHEHNNFWSNNQNRLEDNNGNIVAVILKMIGRKVFWWCYEHNSTLLHPKYGVNSIFTNEGWNSNCFEITNLNFCNHVNDDAFEFEPVNPSTAVLGA
;
A
#
# COMPACT_ATOMS: atom_id res chain seq x y z
N MET A 1 -13.17 -26.00 52.43
CA MET A 1 -12.54 -25.25 51.32
C MET A 1 -13.51 -25.30 50.16
N GLN A 2 -14.22 -24.19 49.91
CA GLN A 2 -15.15 -24.07 48.78
C GLN A 2 -14.36 -23.93 47.48
N GLN A 3 -14.70 -24.74 46.47
CA GLN A 3 -14.27 -24.51 45.09
C GLN A 3 -15.09 -23.34 44.52
N ASP A 4 -14.46 -22.18 44.34
CA ASP A 4 -15.04 -21.08 43.57
C ASP A 4 -15.13 -21.49 42.10
N SER A 5 -16.32 -21.95 41.71
CA SER A 5 -16.65 -22.54 40.40
C SER A 5 -17.09 -21.49 39.36
N ASN A 6 -16.38 -20.36 39.29
CA ASN A 6 -16.74 -19.25 38.39
C ASN A 6 -16.00 -19.22 37.03
N VAL A 7 -15.22 -20.26 36.69
CA VAL A 7 -14.55 -20.39 35.39
C VAL A 7 -15.13 -21.59 34.66
N ASN A 8 -16.08 -21.32 33.76
CA ASN A 8 -16.67 -22.37 32.93
C ASN A 8 -15.71 -22.68 31.76
N TYR A 9 -15.12 -23.89 31.81
CA TYR A 9 -14.38 -24.63 30.78
C TYR A 9 -13.64 -23.83 29.70
N ILE A 10 -12.30 -23.96 29.72
CA ILE A 10 -11.37 -23.62 28.64
C ILE A 10 -11.84 -24.34 27.36
N LEU A 11 -12.53 -23.62 26.48
CA LEU A 11 -12.74 -24.09 25.12
C LEU A 11 -11.42 -23.90 24.36
N PRO A 12 -11.02 -24.84 23.49
CA PRO A 12 -9.81 -24.69 22.70
C PRO A 12 -9.90 -23.40 21.87
N GLU A 13 -8.77 -22.70 21.71
CA GLU A 13 -8.68 -21.42 21.01
C GLU A 13 -9.11 -21.52 19.54
N SER A 14 -9.14 -22.73 18.97
CA SER A 14 -9.76 -23.02 17.67
C SER A 14 -11.26 -22.70 17.60
N ASN A 15 -11.96 -22.70 18.74
CA ASN A 15 -13.36 -22.26 18.82
C ASN A 15 -13.50 -20.73 18.83
N PHE A 16 -12.45 -19.97 19.18
CA PHE A 16 -12.49 -18.51 19.07
C PHE A 16 -12.78 -18.10 17.62
N ILE A 17 -12.05 -18.69 16.67
CA ILE A 17 -12.19 -18.40 15.24
C ILE A 17 -13.60 -18.74 14.76
N LYS A 18 -14.18 -19.85 15.24
CA LYS A 18 -15.57 -20.24 14.92
C LYS A 18 -16.61 -19.28 15.49
N GLU A 19 -16.36 -18.71 16.66
CA GLU A 19 -17.31 -17.86 17.38
C GLU A 19 -17.24 -16.39 16.95
N PHE A 20 -16.04 -15.90 16.65
CA PHE A 20 -15.78 -14.47 16.42
C PHE A 20 -15.26 -14.15 15.04
N ASP A 21 -15.05 -15.14 14.19
CA ASP A 21 -14.32 -15.06 12.92
C ASP A 21 -12.78 -14.88 13.08
N LEU A 22 -12.07 -15.18 11.99
CA LEU A 22 -10.60 -15.11 11.93
C LEU A 22 -10.09 -13.66 11.95
N LYS A 23 -10.84 -12.71 11.39
CA LYS A 23 -10.47 -11.29 11.34
C LYS A 23 -10.40 -10.73 12.76
N LYS A 24 -11.42 -11.01 13.57
CA LYS A 24 -11.46 -10.59 14.98
C LYS A 24 -10.34 -11.23 15.79
N ALA A 25 -10.02 -12.50 15.53
CA ALA A 25 -8.91 -13.19 16.19
C ALA A 25 -7.56 -12.48 15.93
N LYS A 26 -7.31 -12.11 14.67
CA LYS A 26 -6.11 -11.35 14.27
C LYS A 26 -6.08 -9.93 14.84
N ASP A 27 -7.22 -9.24 14.84
CA ASP A 27 -7.33 -7.90 15.42
C ASP A 27 -7.04 -7.92 16.92
N VAL A 28 -7.45 -8.97 17.63
CA VAL A 28 -7.10 -9.16 19.05
C VAL A 28 -5.60 -9.31 19.21
N ILE A 29 -4.94 -10.17 18.43
CA ILE A 29 -3.48 -10.36 18.50
C ILE A 29 -2.73 -9.06 18.18
N ARG A 30 -3.13 -8.35 17.12
CA ARG A 30 -2.47 -7.12 16.66
C ARG A 30 -2.57 -5.97 17.65
N ASN A 31 -3.71 -5.84 18.32
CA ASN A 31 -3.98 -4.71 19.22
C ASN A 31 -3.74 -5.05 20.70
N SER A 32 -3.21 -6.25 20.99
CA SER A 32 -2.89 -6.64 22.37
C SER A 32 -1.65 -5.89 22.87
N PRO A 33 -1.68 -5.32 24.10
CA PRO A 33 -0.51 -4.68 24.70
C PRO A 33 0.66 -5.65 24.87
N ASP A 34 1.89 -5.12 24.81
CA ASP A 34 3.09 -5.89 25.10
C ASP A 34 3.02 -6.51 26.51
N GLY A 35 3.13 -7.84 26.58
CA GLY A 35 3.01 -8.60 27.82
C GLY A 35 1.60 -9.09 28.16
N ALA A 36 0.58 -8.75 27.38
CA ALA A 36 -0.74 -9.36 27.50
C ALA A 36 -0.64 -10.88 27.23
N LYS A 37 -1.19 -11.68 28.15
CA LYS A 37 -1.21 -13.16 28.01
C LYS A 37 -2.57 -13.70 27.60
N TYR A 38 -3.63 -12.98 27.95
CA TYR A 38 -5.00 -13.44 27.79
C TYR A 38 -5.88 -12.34 27.20
N TRP A 39 -6.84 -12.77 26.39
CA TRP A 39 -7.99 -11.95 26.02
C TRP A 39 -9.23 -12.46 26.73
N VAL A 40 -10.09 -11.54 27.20
CA VAL A 40 -11.28 -11.86 27.97
C VAL A 40 -12.54 -11.41 27.23
N LYS A 41 -13.47 -12.33 27.00
CA LYS A 41 -14.86 -11.97 26.66
C LYS A 41 -15.63 -11.75 27.96
N THR A 42 -16.16 -10.55 28.15
CA THR A 42 -17.16 -10.29 29.18
C THR A 42 -18.56 -10.40 28.55
N SER A 43 -19.40 -11.31 29.06
CA SER A 43 -20.84 -11.25 28.78
C SER A 43 -21.55 -10.68 30.01
N GLY A 44 -21.77 -9.36 30.01
CA GLY A 44 -22.52 -8.69 31.06
C GLY A 44 -22.45 -7.17 30.89
N TYR A 45 -23.59 -6.54 30.62
CA TYR A 45 -23.77 -5.09 30.55
C TYR A 45 -24.39 -4.65 31.88
N HIS A 46 -23.77 -3.71 32.61
CA HIS A 46 -24.48 -2.78 33.51
C HIS A 46 -23.67 -1.49 33.67
N ASN A 47 -24.39 -0.37 33.64
CA ASN A 47 -23.93 1.00 33.38
C ASN A 47 -23.21 1.72 34.53
N ASP A 48 -22.75 1.03 35.57
CA ASP A 48 -22.10 1.69 36.70
C ASP A 48 -20.83 0.93 37.07
N ILE A 49 -19.74 1.69 37.26
CA ILE A 49 -18.36 1.26 37.53
C ILE A 49 -18.33 -0.03 38.40
N PRO A 50 -18.02 -1.24 37.87
CA PRO A 50 -18.16 -2.45 38.66
C PRO A 50 -16.83 -3.03 39.13
N ASP A 51 -16.77 -3.22 40.44
CA ASP A 51 -16.05 -4.28 41.15
C ASP A 51 -15.92 -5.56 40.31
N PHE A 52 -14.66 -5.99 40.07
CA PHE A 52 -14.31 -7.13 39.23
C PHE A 52 -14.81 -8.49 39.75
N SER A 53 -15.32 -8.56 40.99
CA SER A 53 -15.84 -9.79 41.59
C SER A 53 -17.20 -10.26 41.02
N GLN A 54 -17.88 -9.43 40.20
CA GLN A 54 -19.26 -9.68 39.77
C GLN A 54 -19.41 -10.27 38.36
N TYR A 55 -18.30 -10.40 37.60
CA TYR A 55 -18.33 -10.93 36.24
C TYR A 55 -18.52 -12.45 36.24
N LYS A 56 -19.78 -12.89 36.25
CA LYS A 56 -20.18 -14.30 36.37
C LYS A 56 -19.75 -15.22 35.22
N PHE A 57 -19.31 -14.68 34.07
CA PHE A 57 -18.84 -15.49 32.94
C PHE A 57 -17.71 -14.77 32.19
N GLN A 58 -16.47 -15.08 32.55
CA GLN A 58 -15.29 -14.65 31.80
C GLN A 58 -14.81 -15.81 30.94
N ARG A 59 -14.83 -15.67 29.61
CA ARG A 59 -14.08 -16.58 28.73
C ARG A 59 -12.69 -16.03 28.52
N LEU A 60 -11.70 -16.77 28.99
CA LEU A 60 -10.28 -16.47 28.83
C LEU A 60 -9.75 -17.24 27.62
N TYR A 61 -9.10 -16.53 26.71
CA TYR A 61 -8.40 -17.11 25.57
C TYR A 61 -6.91 -16.77 25.70
N ASP A 62 -6.05 -17.79 25.68
CA ASP A 62 -4.61 -17.60 25.70
C ASP A 62 -4.14 -17.06 24.35
N LEU A 63 -3.48 -15.89 24.36
CA LEU A 63 -3.07 -15.23 23.11
C LEU A 63 -2.02 -16.03 22.35
N SER A 64 -1.17 -16.80 23.04
CA SER A 64 -0.17 -17.66 22.38
C SER A 64 -0.84 -18.81 21.65
N LYS A 65 -1.82 -19.46 22.28
CA LYS A 65 -2.59 -20.55 21.67
C LYS A 65 -3.53 -20.05 20.59
N LEU A 66 -4.09 -18.85 20.74
CA LEU A 66 -4.89 -18.21 19.70
C LEU A 66 -4.05 -17.93 18.46
N LYS A 67 -2.79 -17.49 18.63
CA LYS A 67 -1.86 -17.33 17.52
C LYS A 67 -1.60 -18.66 16.79
N THR A 68 -1.33 -19.74 17.53
CA THR A 68 -1.17 -21.08 16.95
C THR A 68 -2.44 -21.55 16.23
N ALA A 69 -3.62 -21.34 16.83
CA ALA A 69 -4.89 -21.71 16.22
C ALA A 69 -5.18 -20.91 14.93
N ILE A 70 -4.76 -19.64 14.86
CA ILE A 70 -4.82 -18.82 13.64
C ILE A 70 -3.91 -19.44 12.57
N GLU A 71 -2.65 -19.73 12.88
CA GLU A 71 -1.68 -20.32 11.95
C GLU A 71 -2.15 -21.68 11.41
N GLU A 72 -2.67 -22.55 12.28
CA GLU A 72 -3.26 -23.84 11.90
C GLU A 72 -4.50 -23.69 11.02
N TYR A 73 -5.39 -22.75 11.36
CA TYR A 73 -6.60 -22.48 10.58
C TYR A 73 -6.27 -21.98 9.16
N GLU A 74 -5.29 -21.09 9.03
CA GLU A 74 -4.82 -20.57 7.75
C GLU A 74 -4.19 -21.66 6.88
N THR A 75 -3.36 -22.52 7.50
CA THR A 75 -2.72 -23.64 6.81
C THR A 75 -3.73 -24.67 6.31
N THR A 76 -4.76 -24.98 7.12
CA THR A 76 -5.75 -26.03 6.81
C THR A 76 -6.81 -25.58 5.81
N HIS A 77 -7.15 -24.30 5.78
CA HIS A 77 -8.22 -23.78 4.92
C HIS A 77 -7.68 -23.06 3.67
N GLY A 78 -6.35 -22.97 3.51
CA GLY A 78 -5.73 -22.33 2.34
C GLY A 78 -6.08 -20.85 2.22
N VAL A 79 -6.36 -20.18 3.34
CA VAL A 79 -6.90 -18.82 3.33
C VAL A 79 -5.82 -17.81 3.71
N ASN A 80 -5.48 -16.95 2.75
CA ASN A 80 -4.62 -15.78 2.92
C ASN A 80 -5.39 -14.61 3.59
N PHE A 81 -5.83 -14.77 4.83
CA PHE A 81 -6.57 -13.70 5.50
C PHE A 81 -5.63 -12.67 6.13
N GLY A 82 -5.70 -11.42 5.67
CA GLY A 82 -4.82 -10.31 6.09
C GLY A 82 -4.04 -9.72 4.92
N ILE A 83 -3.95 -10.46 3.82
CA ILE A 83 -3.63 -9.92 2.50
C ILE A 83 -4.96 -9.41 1.93
N PRO A 84 -5.09 -8.11 1.63
CA PRO A 84 -6.29 -7.56 1.03
C PRO A 84 -6.63 -8.25 -0.29
N GLU A 85 -7.93 -8.38 -0.61
CA GLU A 85 -8.42 -9.07 -1.80
C GLU A 85 -7.76 -8.56 -3.09
N TYR A 86 -7.52 -7.25 -3.15
CA TYR A 86 -6.86 -6.65 -4.29
C TYR A 86 -5.42 -7.12 -4.51
N LEU A 87 -4.74 -7.74 -3.54
CA LEU A 87 -3.40 -8.32 -3.67
C LEU A 87 -3.40 -9.84 -3.93
N LEU A 88 -4.57 -10.46 -4.04
CA LEU A 88 -4.68 -11.92 -4.28
C LEU A 88 -4.55 -12.30 -5.77
N CYS A 89 -4.14 -11.37 -6.63
CA CYS A 89 -3.88 -11.64 -8.04
C CYS A 89 -2.41 -12.02 -8.29
N GLU A 90 -2.17 -12.76 -9.37
CA GLU A 90 -0.81 -12.99 -9.86
C GLU A 90 -0.14 -11.66 -10.23
N PRO A 91 1.08 -11.36 -9.72
CA PRO A 91 1.82 -10.18 -10.10
C PRO A 91 2.11 -10.12 -11.60
N ARG A 92 1.93 -8.93 -12.18
CA ARG A 92 2.12 -8.67 -13.61
C ARG A 92 3.32 -7.76 -13.81
N THR A 93 4.29 -8.19 -14.60
CA THR A 93 5.52 -7.44 -14.84
C THR A 93 5.47 -6.77 -16.20
N PHE A 94 5.78 -5.47 -16.24
CA PHE A 94 5.80 -4.67 -17.46
C PHE A 94 7.14 -3.98 -17.62
N LYS A 95 7.64 -3.98 -18.85
CA LYS A 95 8.76 -3.13 -19.27
C LYS A 95 8.17 -1.89 -19.92
N VAL A 96 8.52 -0.72 -19.41
CA VAL A 96 8.02 0.58 -19.86
C VAL A 96 9.19 1.37 -20.41
N LYS A 97 9.00 1.93 -21.60
CA LYS A 97 9.97 2.82 -22.25
C LYS A 97 9.26 4.12 -22.61
N LEU A 98 9.92 5.25 -22.38
CA LEU A 98 9.47 6.53 -22.91
C LEU A 98 9.56 6.49 -24.44
N ASP A 99 8.46 6.83 -25.11
CA ASP A 99 8.45 6.92 -26.57
C ASP A 99 9.19 8.19 -27.00
N ASN A 100 10.20 8.01 -27.85
CA ASN A 100 11.24 9.01 -28.11
C ASN A 100 10.79 10.14 -29.05
N TRP A 101 9.51 10.17 -29.45
CA TRP A 101 9.05 11.08 -30.50
C TRP A 101 8.93 12.54 -30.04
N HIS A 102 9.00 12.81 -28.74
CA HIS A 102 8.81 14.16 -28.19
C HIS A 102 10.00 14.70 -27.38
N GLU A 103 11.00 13.89 -27.05
CA GLU A 103 12.08 14.28 -26.15
C GLU A 103 13.42 13.67 -26.60
N ASP A 104 14.08 14.26 -27.61
CA ASP A 104 15.46 13.93 -28.00
C ASP A 104 16.48 14.17 -26.86
N THR A 105 16.01 14.69 -25.73
CA THR A 105 16.79 15.13 -24.58
C THR A 105 16.93 14.10 -23.48
N CYS A 106 16.10 13.05 -23.44
CA CYS A 106 16.11 12.07 -22.34
C CYS A 106 15.73 10.66 -22.79
N ASP A 107 16.45 9.64 -22.31
CA ASP A 107 16.02 8.24 -22.39
C ASP A 107 15.52 7.76 -21.03
N LEU A 108 14.35 7.10 -21.00
CA LEU A 108 13.83 6.43 -19.82
C LEU A 108 13.36 5.01 -20.16
N GLU A 109 13.84 4.04 -19.40
CA GLU A 109 13.39 2.65 -19.46
C GLU A 109 13.33 2.05 -18.05
N PHE A 110 12.22 1.42 -17.68
CA PHE A 110 12.07 0.80 -16.37
C PHE A 110 11.20 -0.46 -16.40
N THR A 111 11.37 -1.29 -15.38
CA THR A 111 10.52 -2.47 -15.14
C THR A 111 9.69 -2.25 -13.89
N VAL A 112 8.38 -2.45 -14.01
CA VAL A 112 7.43 -2.34 -12.90
C VAL A 112 6.66 -3.64 -12.71
N VAL A 113 6.48 -4.04 -11.46
CA VAL A 113 5.61 -5.14 -11.04
C VAL A 113 4.32 -4.56 -10.48
N ILE A 114 3.19 -4.92 -11.08
CA ILE A 114 1.84 -4.62 -10.57
C ILE A 114 1.35 -5.85 -9.81
N LYS A 115 1.12 -5.70 -8.52
CA LYS A 115 0.74 -6.77 -7.58
C LYS A 115 -0.74 -6.74 -7.21
N CYS A 116 -1.53 -5.88 -7.86
CA CYS A 116 -2.94 -5.69 -7.54
C CYS A 116 -3.90 -5.92 -8.72
N THR A 117 -5.17 -6.17 -8.37
CA THR A 117 -6.28 -6.41 -9.31
C THR A 117 -6.63 -5.17 -10.13
N ASP A 118 -7.30 -5.35 -11.27
CA ASP A 118 -7.77 -4.24 -12.11
C ASP A 118 -8.81 -3.36 -11.39
N VAL A 119 -9.60 -3.94 -10.48
CA VAL A 119 -10.52 -3.17 -9.63
C VAL A 119 -9.76 -2.14 -8.79
N GLU A 120 -8.67 -2.55 -8.15
CA GLU A 120 -7.81 -1.63 -7.39
C GLU A 120 -7.08 -0.62 -8.28
N LEU A 121 -6.70 -1.01 -9.51
CA LEU A 121 -6.16 -0.06 -10.48
C LEU A 121 -7.20 1.01 -10.86
N HIS A 122 -8.46 0.63 -11.00
CA HIS A 122 -9.55 1.59 -11.21
C HIS A 122 -9.72 2.53 -10.01
N GLU A 123 -9.65 2.03 -8.78
CA GLU A 123 -9.68 2.87 -7.57
C GLU A 123 -8.50 3.86 -7.54
N HIS A 124 -7.28 3.40 -7.84
CA HIS A 124 -6.11 4.28 -7.97
C HIS A 124 -6.28 5.34 -9.06
N ASN A 125 -6.89 5.02 -10.20
CA ASN A 125 -7.19 6.00 -11.24
C ASN A 125 -8.28 6.98 -10.80
N ASN A 126 -9.31 6.51 -10.10
CA ASN A 126 -10.45 7.30 -9.66
C ASN A 126 -10.09 8.40 -8.66
N PHE A 127 -9.02 8.19 -7.87
CA PHE A 127 -8.49 9.17 -6.93
C PHE A 127 -8.16 10.53 -7.59
N TRP A 128 -7.69 10.52 -8.84
CA TRP A 128 -7.29 11.74 -9.54
C TRP A 128 -8.40 12.25 -10.47
N SER A 129 -8.53 13.56 -10.60
CA SER A 129 -9.42 14.19 -11.59
C SER A 129 -9.11 13.72 -13.01
N ASN A 130 -10.08 13.85 -13.92
CA ASN A 130 -10.00 13.38 -15.31
C ASN A 130 -9.78 11.86 -15.45
N ASN A 131 -10.18 11.06 -14.46
CA ASN A 131 -10.08 9.60 -14.49
C ASN A 131 -10.76 8.97 -15.72
N GLN A 132 -11.92 9.49 -16.10
CA GLN A 132 -12.71 9.03 -17.21
C GLN A 132 -12.03 9.34 -18.54
N ASN A 133 -11.57 10.58 -18.75
CA ASN A 133 -10.85 10.97 -19.96
C ASN A 133 -9.58 10.14 -20.15
N ARG A 134 -8.79 9.92 -19.08
CA ARG A 134 -7.61 9.05 -19.16
C ARG A 134 -7.98 7.64 -19.62
N LEU A 135 -9.08 7.10 -19.11
CA LEU A 135 -9.53 5.76 -19.47
C LEU A 135 -10.01 5.71 -20.93
N GLU A 136 -10.75 6.73 -21.38
CA GLU A 136 -11.22 6.88 -22.76
C GLU A 136 -10.06 7.02 -23.75
N ASP A 137 -9.09 7.88 -23.45
CA ASP A 137 -7.86 8.08 -24.25
C ASP A 137 -7.01 6.80 -24.36
N ASN A 138 -7.26 5.81 -23.50
CA ASN A 138 -6.58 4.52 -23.49
C ASN A 138 -7.52 3.36 -23.84
N ASN A 139 -8.65 3.62 -24.51
CA ASN A 139 -9.61 2.60 -24.96
C ASN A 139 -10.09 1.66 -23.84
N GLY A 140 -10.26 2.17 -22.62
CA GLY A 140 -10.67 1.37 -21.47
C GLY A 140 -9.54 0.55 -20.82
N ASN A 141 -8.30 0.64 -21.30
CA ASN A 141 -7.19 -0.14 -20.76
C ASN A 141 -6.60 0.49 -19.49
N ILE A 142 -7.08 0.03 -18.34
CA ILE A 142 -6.66 0.55 -17.03
C ILE A 142 -5.17 0.34 -16.73
N VAL A 143 -4.60 -0.79 -17.17
CA VAL A 143 -3.16 -1.07 -17.00
C VAL A 143 -2.35 -0.02 -17.77
N ALA A 144 -2.71 0.29 -19.01
CA ALA A 144 -2.04 1.32 -19.80
C ALA A 144 -2.12 2.71 -19.14
N VAL A 145 -3.28 3.07 -18.58
CA VAL A 145 -3.46 4.31 -17.81
C VAL A 145 -2.47 4.38 -16.65
N ILE A 146 -2.44 3.35 -15.80
CA ILE A 146 -1.57 3.32 -14.61
C ILE A 146 -0.09 3.33 -15.01
N LEU A 147 0.31 2.56 -16.02
CA LEU A 147 1.70 2.56 -16.50
C LEU A 147 2.14 3.94 -17.02
N LYS A 148 1.26 4.68 -17.73
CA LYS A 148 1.55 6.05 -18.18
C LYS A 148 1.65 7.03 -17.01
N MET A 149 0.79 6.89 -15.99
CA MET A 149 0.86 7.72 -14.78
C MET A 149 2.15 7.47 -13.98
N ILE A 150 2.52 6.19 -13.77
CA ILE A 150 3.77 5.80 -13.13
C ILE A 150 4.96 6.31 -13.95
N GLY A 151 4.95 6.11 -15.27
CA GLY A 151 6.04 6.55 -16.15
C GLY A 151 6.34 8.04 -16.04
N ARG A 152 5.30 8.87 -16.02
CA ARG A 152 5.46 10.32 -15.79
C ARG A 152 6.10 10.63 -14.44
N LYS A 153 5.71 9.94 -13.36
CA LYS A 153 6.27 10.16 -12.02
C LYS A 153 7.72 9.67 -11.90
N VAL A 154 8.04 8.53 -12.51
CA VAL A 154 9.40 8.01 -12.61
C VAL A 154 10.29 9.01 -13.35
N PHE A 155 9.84 9.53 -14.50
CA PHE A 155 10.59 10.52 -15.27
C PHE A 155 10.97 11.74 -14.43
N TRP A 156 9.99 12.41 -13.83
CA TRP A 156 10.24 13.63 -13.05
C TRP A 156 11.12 13.35 -11.84
N TRP A 157 10.91 12.21 -11.15
CA TRP A 157 11.77 11.83 -10.04
C TRP A 157 13.23 11.68 -10.48
N CYS A 158 13.49 10.96 -11.57
CA CYS A 158 14.85 10.79 -12.12
C CYS A 158 15.47 12.12 -12.53
N TYR A 159 14.69 12.97 -13.22
CA TYR A 159 15.14 14.26 -13.71
C TYR A 159 15.53 15.21 -12.56
N GLU A 160 14.68 15.31 -11.53
CA GLU A 160 14.91 16.21 -10.38
C GLU A 160 16.06 15.75 -9.49
N HIS A 161 16.26 14.45 -9.34
CA HIS A 161 17.26 13.89 -8.42
C HIS A 161 18.57 13.51 -9.11
N ASN A 162 18.59 13.53 -10.44
CA ASN A 162 19.67 12.97 -11.27
C ASN A 162 20.11 11.58 -10.76
N SER A 163 19.13 10.70 -10.53
CA SER A 163 19.32 9.42 -9.85
C SER A 163 18.46 8.32 -10.43
N THR A 164 18.92 7.07 -10.29
CA THR A 164 18.19 5.83 -10.63
C THR A 164 18.04 4.89 -9.43
N LEU A 165 18.23 5.40 -8.21
CA LEU A 165 18.17 4.59 -6.99
C LEU A 165 16.78 3.97 -6.81
N LEU A 166 16.71 2.66 -6.53
CA LEU A 166 15.44 1.92 -6.37
C LEU A 166 14.89 1.86 -4.93
N HIS A 167 15.48 2.58 -3.97
CA HIS A 167 15.12 2.45 -2.55
C HIS A 167 13.65 2.82 -2.26
N PRO A 168 12.90 2.05 -1.44
CA PRO A 168 11.46 2.31 -1.18
C PRO A 168 11.13 3.67 -0.58
N LYS A 169 12.04 4.25 0.21
CA LYS A 169 11.83 5.53 0.92
C LYS A 169 12.63 6.70 0.34
N TYR A 170 13.74 6.42 -0.33
CA TYR A 170 14.74 7.43 -0.72
C TYR A 170 15.12 7.33 -2.21
N GLY A 171 14.54 6.37 -2.92
CA GLY A 171 14.72 6.15 -4.35
C GLY A 171 13.39 6.32 -5.08
N VAL A 172 13.37 5.93 -6.36
CA VAL A 172 12.21 6.08 -7.24
C VAL A 172 10.96 5.39 -6.70
N ASN A 173 11.10 4.28 -5.95
CA ASN A 173 9.96 3.60 -5.33
C ASN A 173 9.24 4.44 -4.26
N SER A 174 9.84 5.53 -3.77
CA SER A 174 9.18 6.47 -2.87
C SER A 174 7.98 7.18 -3.50
N ILE A 175 7.92 7.28 -4.84
CA ILE A 175 6.77 7.89 -5.53
C ILE A 175 5.45 7.21 -5.16
N PHE A 176 5.46 5.89 -4.89
CA PHE A 176 4.21 5.19 -4.55
C PHE A 176 3.64 5.73 -3.24
N THR A 177 4.47 5.92 -2.22
CA THR A 177 3.98 6.46 -0.95
C THR A 177 3.68 7.95 -1.05
N ASN A 178 4.53 8.72 -1.74
CA ASN A 178 4.42 10.17 -1.82
C ASN A 178 3.18 10.64 -2.61
N GLU A 179 2.80 9.88 -3.63
CA GLU A 179 1.65 10.19 -4.50
C GLU A 179 0.33 9.56 -4.02
N GLY A 180 0.33 8.95 -2.82
CA GLY A 180 -0.87 8.32 -2.26
C GLY A 180 -1.24 6.98 -2.92
N TRP A 181 -0.36 6.39 -3.71
CA TRP A 181 -0.52 5.01 -4.16
C TRP A 181 -0.20 4.03 -3.04
N ASN A 182 -0.78 2.84 -3.12
CA ASN A 182 -0.43 1.79 -2.18
C ASN A 182 0.89 1.16 -2.61
N SER A 183 1.95 1.34 -1.82
CA SER A 183 3.28 0.79 -2.12
C SER A 183 3.31 -0.75 -2.14
N ASN A 184 2.29 -1.43 -1.62
CA ASN A 184 2.16 -2.88 -1.77
C ASN A 184 1.66 -3.29 -3.17
N CYS A 185 1.03 -2.37 -3.92
CA CYS A 185 0.46 -2.64 -5.24
C CYS A 185 1.50 -2.56 -6.37
N PHE A 186 2.63 -1.89 -6.15
CA PHE A 186 3.59 -1.55 -7.20
C PHE A 186 5.04 -1.65 -6.72
N GLU A 187 5.94 -2.02 -7.64
CA GLU A 187 7.38 -2.00 -7.37
C GLU A 187 8.17 -1.80 -8.66
N ILE A 188 9.06 -0.80 -8.69
CA ILE A 188 10.07 -0.64 -9.74
C ILE A 188 11.27 -1.49 -9.40
N THR A 189 11.61 -2.44 -10.27
CA THR A 189 12.70 -3.43 -10.04
C THR A 189 13.92 -3.18 -10.92
N ASN A 190 13.78 -2.38 -11.98
CA ASN A 190 14.88 -1.96 -12.83
C ASN A 190 14.59 -0.57 -13.39
N LEU A 191 15.61 0.27 -13.55
CA LEU A 191 15.49 1.64 -14.02
C LEU A 191 16.80 2.08 -14.69
N ASN A 192 16.66 2.57 -15.92
CA ASN A 192 17.70 3.26 -16.67
C ASN A 192 17.18 4.63 -17.07
N PHE A 193 17.97 5.66 -16.83
CA PHE A 193 17.65 7.04 -17.19
C PHE A 193 18.92 7.75 -17.64
N CYS A 194 18.87 8.36 -18.83
CA CYS A 194 19.93 9.19 -19.36
C CYS A 194 19.36 10.57 -19.70
N ASN A 195 19.93 11.62 -19.12
CA ASN A 195 19.64 12.99 -19.50
C ASN A 195 20.74 13.47 -20.46
N HIS A 196 20.35 13.79 -21.69
CA HIS A 196 21.23 14.24 -22.77
C HIS A 196 21.37 15.76 -22.84
N VAL A 197 20.70 16.52 -21.97
CA VAL A 197 20.85 17.97 -21.88
C VAL A 197 22.20 18.31 -21.24
N ASN A 198 23.06 18.99 -22.00
CA ASN A 198 24.36 19.50 -21.54
C ASN A 198 24.51 21.00 -21.85
N ASP A 199 25.60 21.61 -21.39
CA ASP A 199 25.86 23.05 -21.58
C ASP A 199 25.84 23.46 -23.07
N ASP A 200 26.25 22.57 -23.96
CA ASP A 200 26.26 22.80 -25.42
C ASP A 200 24.85 22.80 -26.04
N ALA A 201 23.83 22.28 -25.33
CA ALA A 201 22.44 22.33 -25.76
C ALA A 201 21.79 23.71 -25.55
N PHE A 202 22.47 24.64 -24.87
CA PHE A 202 21.97 25.99 -24.61
C PHE A 202 22.51 26.98 -25.63
N GLU A 203 21.63 27.45 -26.51
CA GLU A 203 21.92 28.58 -27.39
C GLU A 203 21.61 29.91 -26.68
N PHE A 204 22.43 30.93 -26.90
CA PHE A 204 22.18 32.28 -26.40
C PHE A 204 22.35 33.31 -27.51
N GLU A 205 21.45 34.29 -27.54
CA GLU A 205 21.55 35.45 -28.42
C GLU A 205 21.74 36.73 -27.59
N PRO A 206 22.70 37.60 -27.96
CA PRO A 206 22.87 38.87 -27.28
C PRO A 206 21.70 39.81 -27.61
N VAL A 207 20.95 40.23 -26.59
CA VAL A 207 19.94 41.29 -26.73
C VAL A 207 20.67 42.63 -26.75
N ASN A 208 20.73 43.26 -27.92
CA ASN A 208 21.16 44.65 -28.03
C ASN A 208 20.16 45.52 -27.25
N PRO A 209 20.59 46.32 -26.26
CA PRO A 209 19.72 47.30 -25.63
C PRO A 209 19.44 48.42 -26.65
N SER A 210 18.45 48.24 -27.53
CA SER A 210 18.04 49.32 -28.43
C SER A 210 17.20 50.33 -27.65
N THR A 211 17.80 51.50 -27.43
CA THR A 211 17.13 52.80 -27.40
C THR A 211 15.90 52.89 -26.49
N ALA A 212 16.15 53.19 -25.21
CA ALA A 212 15.23 54.03 -24.46
C ALA A 212 14.95 55.29 -25.29
N VAL A 213 13.76 55.35 -25.88
CA VAL A 213 13.20 56.56 -26.49
C VAL A 213 13.05 57.57 -25.34
N LEU A 214 14.09 58.38 -25.11
CA LEU A 214 13.93 59.67 -24.46
C LEU A 214 13.68 60.67 -25.58
N GLY A 215 12.39 60.92 -25.82
CA GLY A 215 11.98 62.10 -26.57
C GLY A 215 12.47 63.36 -25.88
N ALA A 216 13.21 64.18 -26.62
CA ALA A 216 13.36 65.61 -26.40
C ALA A 216 13.67 66.26 -27.76
#